data_AF-A0A1Y1K731-F1
#
_entry.id   AF-A0A1Y1K731-F1
#
_cell.length_a   1.000
_cell.length_b   1.000
_cell.length_c   1.000
_cell.angle_alpha   90.00
_cell.angle_beta   90.00
_cell.angle_gamma   90.00
#
_symmetry.space_group_name_H-M   'P 1'
#
loop_
_entity.id
_entity.type
_entity.pdbx_description
1 polymer ?
#
loop_
_entity_poly.entity_id
_entity_poly.type
_entity_poly.pdbx_seq_one_letter_code
_entity_poly.pdbx_strand_id
1 'polypeptide(L)'
;AVDEAHRLKNRESQLYARLVGFGVPCKILITGTPIQNNLAELSALLDFLNPGKVNIDEDLDSLSAVDAQEKLEELHKSIAPYILRRTKETVESDLPPKTEKIIRVELSDVQLDYYKNILTRNYSALCDATGGHKNSLLNIMMELKKISNHPYMFPGAEERVLAGSVRREDQIKGLITSSGKM
;
A
#
# COMPACT_ATOMS: atom_id res chain seq x y z
N ALA A 1 -4.68 24.51 -7.88
CA ALA A 1 -4.33 23.14 -8.29
C ALA A 1 -4.07 22.30 -7.04
N VAL A 2 -4.32 21.00 -7.07
CA VAL A 2 -4.04 20.06 -5.97
C VAL A 2 -3.06 19.02 -6.48
N ASP A 3 -1.91 18.91 -5.81
CA ASP A 3 -0.92 17.87 -6.07
C ASP A 3 -1.20 16.63 -5.22
N GLU A 4 -0.78 15.46 -5.68
CA GLU A 4 -1.11 14.15 -5.11
C GLU A 4 -2.62 13.98 -4.88
N ALA A 5 -3.39 14.25 -5.93
CA ALA A 5 -4.85 14.27 -5.92
C ALA A 5 -5.49 12.94 -5.49
N HIS A 6 -4.74 11.84 -5.44
CA HIS A 6 -5.18 10.58 -4.86
C HIS A 6 -5.66 10.73 -3.40
N ARG A 7 -5.30 11.80 -2.69
CA ARG A 7 -5.85 12.15 -1.36
C ARG A 7 -7.35 12.48 -1.35
N LEU A 8 -7.93 12.80 -2.52
CA LEU A 8 -9.35 13.16 -2.69
C LEU A 8 -10.23 12.00 -3.15
N LYS A 9 -9.71 10.77 -3.11
CA LYS A 9 -10.42 9.55 -3.53
C LYS A 9 -11.69 9.23 -2.75
N ASN A 10 -11.82 9.73 -1.52
CA ASN A 10 -12.98 9.51 -0.66
C ASN A 10 -13.78 10.82 -0.50
N ARG A 11 -15.05 10.81 -0.94
CA ARG A 11 -16.01 11.92 -0.83
C ARG A 11 -16.31 12.30 0.62
N GLU A 12 -16.24 11.33 1.54
CA GLU A 12 -16.48 11.52 2.97
C GLU A 12 -15.27 12.14 3.70
N SER A 13 -14.14 12.27 3.03
CA SER A 13 -12.96 12.89 3.61
C SER A 13 -13.23 14.36 3.97
N GLN A 14 -12.82 14.75 5.17
CA GLN A 14 -12.89 16.16 5.60
C GLN A 14 -12.16 17.08 4.61
N LEU A 15 -11.07 16.62 4.00
CA LEU A 15 -10.35 17.38 2.98
C LEU A 15 -11.24 17.64 1.76
N TYR A 16 -11.95 16.61 1.29
CA TYR A 16 -12.87 16.72 0.15
C TYR A 16 -13.95 17.76 0.43
N ALA A 17 -14.66 17.63 1.55
CA ALA A 17 -15.74 18.54 1.93
C ALA A 17 -15.27 20.01 2.04
N ARG A 18 -14.08 20.23 2.63
CA ARG A 18 -13.51 21.58 2.77
C ARG A 18 -13.12 22.20 1.43
N LEU A 19 -12.51 21.43 0.55
CA LEU A 19 -12.07 21.93 -0.77
C LEU A 19 -13.25 22.19 -1.71
N VAL A 20 -14.33 21.41 -1.63
CA VAL A 20 -15.56 21.66 -2.39
C VAL A 20 -16.21 22.99 -2.00
N GLY A 21 -16.14 23.37 -0.72
CA GLY A 21 -16.64 24.65 -0.23
C GLY A 21 -15.88 25.88 -0.74
N PHE A 22 -14.72 25.71 -1.37
CA PHE A 22 -14.01 26.83 -1.99
C PHE A 22 -14.62 27.18 -3.34
N GLY A 23 -15.04 28.45 -3.49
CA GLY A 23 -15.55 29.02 -4.75
C GLY A 23 -14.44 29.24 -5.77
N VAL A 24 -13.90 28.16 -6.34
CA VAL A 24 -12.80 28.20 -7.31
C VAL A 24 -13.33 28.03 -8.73
N PRO A 25 -12.97 28.92 -9.68
CA PRO A 25 -13.47 28.85 -11.06
C PRO A 25 -12.86 27.71 -11.90
N CYS A 26 -11.64 27.28 -11.57
CA CYS A 26 -10.95 26.21 -12.27
C CYS A 26 -10.21 25.30 -11.29
N LYS A 27 -10.38 23.99 -11.45
CA LYS A 27 -9.72 22.96 -10.64
C LYS A 27 -8.78 22.15 -11.52
N ILE A 28 -7.56 21.95 -11.04
CA ILE A 28 -6.53 21.13 -11.69
C ILE A 28 -6.05 20.13 -10.65
N LEU A 29 -6.08 18.85 -11.00
CA LEU A 29 -5.60 17.74 -10.19
C LEU A 29 -4.34 17.17 -10.83
N ILE A 30 -3.32 16.92 -10.01
CA ILE A 30 -2.06 16.30 -10.43
C ILE A 30 -1.89 15.03 -9.60
N THR A 31 -1.62 13.90 -10.26
CA THR A 31 -1.37 12.63 -9.58
C THR A 31 -0.41 11.79 -10.42
N GLY A 32 0.60 11.21 -9.77
CA GLY A 32 1.54 10.28 -10.39
C GLY A 32 0.97 8.87 -10.56
N THR A 33 -0.06 8.51 -9.79
CA THR A 33 -0.75 7.21 -9.87
C THR A 33 -2.09 7.40 -10.56
N PRO A 34 -2.24 6.98 -11.83
CA PRO A 34 -3.49 7.09 -12.53
C PRO A 34 -4.47 6.07 -11.93
N ILE A 35 -5.43 6.56 -11.16
CA ILE A 35 -6.67 5.86 -10.77
C ILE A 35 -6.40 4.62 -9.93
N GLN A 36 -6.53 4.79 -8.61
CA GLN A 36 -6.36 3.73 -7.63
C GLN A 36 -7.56 2.77 -7.69
N ASN A 37 -7.35 1.57 -8.26
CA ASN A 37 -8.05 0.29 -8.05
C ASN A 37 -9.60 0.19 -8.08
N ASN A 38 -10.37 1.28 -8.04
CA ASN A 38 -11.82 1.28 -7.85
C ASN A 38 -12.48 2.45 -8.63
N LEU A 39 -13.56 2.14 -9.35
CA LEU A 39 -14.39 3.11 -10.07
C LEU A 39 -14.99 4.19 -9.16
N ALA A 40 -15.30 3.87 -7.90
CA ALA A 40 -15.79 4.83 -6.91
C ALA A 40 -14.77 5.95 -6.63
N GLU A 41 -13.47 5.62 -6.62
CA GLU A 41 -12.41 6.62 -6.41
C GLU A 41 -12.27 7.54 -7.63
N LEU A 42 -12.37 6.98 -8.85
CA LEU A 42 -12.42 7.77 -10.08
C LEU A 42 -13.62 8.71 -10.11
N SER A 43 -14.79 8.18 -9.74
CA SER A 43 -16.05 8.90 -9.65
C SER A 43 -15.92 10.09 -8.69
N ALA A 44 -15.33 9.90 -7.51
CA ALA A 44 -15.07 10.97 -6.56
C ALA A 44 -14.16 12.08 -7.14
N LEU A 45 -13.10 11.72 -7.86
CA LEU A 45 -12.18 12.70 -8.45
C LEU A 45 -12.82 13.52 -9.58
N LEU A 46 -13.63 12.89 -10.43
CA LEU A 46 -14.33 13.56 -11.52
C LEU A 46 -15.45 14.46 -10.99
N ASP A 47 -16.20 14.01 -9.99
CA ASP A 47 -17.20 14.84 -9.33
C ASP A 47 -16.57 16.03 -8.61
N PHE A 48 -15.37 15.87 -8.05
CA PHE A 48 -14.63 16.99 -7.47
C PHE A 48 -14.26 18.03 -8.53
N LEU A 49 -13.79 17.59 -9.71
CA LEU A 49 -13.41 18.46 -10.82
C LEU A 49 -14.63 19.19 -11.40
N ASN A 50 -15.68 18.45 -11.75
CA ASN A 50 -16.86 18.97 -12.41
C ASN A 50 -18.12 18.17 -12.02
N PRO A 51 -18.82 18.58 -10.96
CA PRO A 51 -19.95 17.82 -10.40
C PRO A 51 -21.03 17.54 -11.46
N GLY A 52 -21.44 16.27 -11.60
CA GLY A 52 -22.59 15.88 -12.43
C GLY A 52 -22.33 15.86 -13.95
N LYS A 53 -21.09 16.04 -14.40
CA LYS A 53 -20.74 15.96 -15.84
C LYS A 53 -20.40 14.55 -16.32
N VAL A 54 -19.83 13.74 -15.45
CA VAL A 54 -19.52 12.34 -15.75
C VAL A 54 -20.24 11.52 -14.69
N ASN A 55 -21.18 10.69 -15.13
CA ASN A 55 -21.83 9.75 -14.24
C ASN A 55 -21.19 8.38 -14.45
N ILE A 56 -20.58 7.86 -13.41
CA ILE A 56 -19.97 6.52 -13.44
C ILE A 56 -20.97 5.57 -12.81
N ASP A 57 -21.42 4.60 -13.60
CA ASP A 57 -22.25 3.51 -13.14
C ASP A 57 -21.40 2.62 -12.21
N GLU A 58 -21.64 2.70 -10.91
CA GLU A 58 -20.90 1.91 -9.90
C GLU A 58 -21.23 0.41 -10.00
N ASP A 59 -22.34 0.05 -10.67
CA ASP A 59 -22.78 -1.33 -10.91
C ASP A 59 -22.10 -1.98 -12.13
N LEU A 60 -21.06 -1.36 -12.71
CA LEU A 60 -20.32 -1.92 -13.84
C LEU A 60 -19.76 -3.33 -13.55
N ASP A 61 -19.43 -3.60 -12.29
CA ASP A 61 -18.93 -4.89 -11.81
C ASP A 61 -20.00 -6.01 -11.82
N SER A 62 -21.29 -5.65 -11.89
CA SER A 62 -22.42 -6.61 -11.89
C SER A 62 -22.84 -7.08 -13.29
N LEU A 63 -22.28 -6.48 -14.33
CA LEU A 63 -22.65 -6.73 -15.72
C LEU A 63 -21.91 -7.92 -16.32
N SER A 64 -22.42 -8.44 -17.43
CA SER A 64 -21.71 -9.46 -18.21
C SER A 64 -20.38 -8.89 -18.75
N ALA A 65 -19.37 -9.75 -18.94
CA ALA A 65 -18.05 -9.30 -19.38
C ALA A 65 -18.05 -8.55 -20.72
N VAL A 66 -19.03 -8.83 -21.59
CA VAL A 66 -19.18 -8.15 -22.90
C VAL A 66 -19.77 -6.76 -22.70
N ASP A 67 -20.84 -6.65 -21.92
CA ASP A 67 -21.51 -5.36 -21.64
C ASP A 67 -20.62 -4.42 -20.80
N ALA A 68 -19.82 -4.98 -19.90
CA ALA A 68 -18.86 -4.24 -19.09
C ALA A 68 -17.76 -3.60 -19.95
N GLN A 69 -17.28 -4.29 -20.98
CA GLN A 69 -16.24 -3.79 -21.87
C GLN A 69 -16.75 -2.61 -22.72
N GLU A 70 -17.96 -2.72 -23.27
CA GLU A 70 -18.57 -1.63 -24.07
C GLU A 70 -18.78 -0.36 -23.22
N LYS A 71 -19.38 -0.51 -22.04
CA LYS A 71 -19.56 0.61 -21.10
C LYS A 71 -18.23 1.21 -20.62
N LEU A 72 -17.18 0.39 -20.44
CA LEU A 72 -15.85 0.87 -20.06
C LEU A 72 -15.22 1.72 -21.17
N GLU A 73 -15.39 1.32 -22.44
CA GLU A 73 -14.92 2.13 -23.58
C GLU A 73 -15.67 3.46 -23.70
N GLU A 74 -16.98 3.46 -23.48
CA GLU A 74 -17.79 4.68 -23.41
C GLU A 74 -17.30 5.59 -22.27
N LEU A 75 -17.03 5.02 -21.10
CA LEU A 75 -16.49 5.75 -19.97
C LEU A 75 -15.12 6.36 -20.31
N HIS A 76 -14.21 5.59 -20.92
CA HIS A 76 -12.91 6.10 -21.36
C HIS A 76 -13.04 7.27 -22.35
N LYS A 77 -13.96 7.18 -23.32
CA LYS A 77 -14.23 8.28 -24.28
C LYS A 77 -14.76 9.53 -23.58
N SER A 78 -15.66 9.36 -22.60
CA SER A 78 -16.22 10.50 -21.84
C SER A 78 -15.19 11.20 -20.96
N ILE A 79 -14.24 10.45 -20.40
CA ILE A 79 -13.21 10.98 -19.49
C ILE A 79 -11.98 11.52 -20.25
N ALA A 80 -11.70 11.03 -21.45
CA ALA A 80 -10.56 11.43 -22.29
C ALA A 80 -10.29 12.96 -22.33
N PRO A 81 -11.28 13.87 -22.48
CA PRO A 81 -11.02 15.31 -22.49
C PRO A 81 -10.55 15.89 -21.14
N TYR A 82 -10.77 15.19 -20.03
CA TYR A 82 -10.43 15.64 -18.67
C TYR A 82 -9.09 15.08 -18.16
N ILE A 83 -8.54 14.05 -18.81
CA ILE A 83 -7.31 13.38 -18.36
C ILE A 83 -6.21 13.54 -19.41
N LEU A 84 -5.10 14.14 -18.98
CA LEU A 84 -3.84 14.10 -19.71
C LEU A 84 -2.91 13.08 -19.07
N ARG A 85 -2.77 11.90 -19.69
CA ARG A 85 -1.83 10.85 -19.26
C ARG A 85 -0.79 10.60 -20.34
N ARG A 86 0.49 10.65 -19.97
CA ARG A 86 1.63 10.34 -20.86
C ARG A 86 2.50 9.27 -20.19
N THR A 87 3.01 8.32 -20.96
CA THR A 87 3.97 7.31 -20.48
C THR A 87 5.39 7.78 -20.76
N LYS A 88 6.37 7.42 -19.92
CA LYS A 88 7.77 7.85 -20.10
C LYS A 88 8.33 7.45 -21.47
N GLU A 89 7.93 6.28 -21.97
CA GLU A 89 8.26 5.77 -23.32
C GLU A 89 7.80 6.71 -24.45
N THR A 90 6.70 7.44 -24.27
CA THR A 90 6.14 8.35 -25.29
C THR A 90 6.78 9.73 -25.29
N VAL A 91 7.47 10.12 -24.22
CA VAL A 91 7.97 11.50 -24.05
C VAL A 91 9.48 11.61 -23.96
N GLU A 92 10.20 10.55 -23.62
CA GLU A 92 11.62 10.65 -23.29
C GLU A 92 12.40 9.44 -23.82
N SER A 93 13.20 9.68 -24.86
CA SER A 93 14.07 8.67 -25.49
C SER A 93 15.42 8.53 -24.79
N ASP A 94 15.81 9.51 -23.97
CA ASP A 94 17.17 9.58 -23.40
C ASP A 94 17.29 8.90 -22.03
N LEU A 95 16.16 8.49 -21.43
CA LEU A 95 16.16 7.77 -20.15
C LEU A 95 16.42 6.28 -20.35
N PRO A 96 17.32 5.66 -19.55
CA PRO A 96 17.51 4.22 -19.60
C PRO A 96 16.25 3.46 -19.14
N PRO A 97 16.00 2.25 -19.68
CA PRO A 97 14.85 1.46 -19.30
C PRO A 97 14.92 1.01 -17.83
N LYS A 98 13.77 1.00 -17.16
CA LYS A 98 13.64 0.46 -15.79
C LYS A 98 13.81 -1.06 -15.84
N THR A 99 14.73 -1.60 -15.04
CA THR A 99 14.83 -3.05 -14.80
C THR A 99 14.32 -3.38 -13.41
N GLU A 100 13.51 -4.43 -13.30
CA GLU A 100 12.94 -4.90 -12.04
C GLU A 100 13.35 -6.36 -11.83
N LYS A 101 13.94 -6.66 -10.67
CA LYS A 101 14.40 -8.01 -10.32
C LYS A 101 13.78 -8.42 -9.00
N ILE A 102 13.09 -9.56 -9.01
CA ILE A 102 12.50 -10.16 -7.80
C ILE A 102 13.53 -11.12 -7.20
N ILE A 103 14.15 -10.71 -6.09
CA ILE A 103 15.08 -11.56 -5.33
C ILE A 103 14.26 -12.34 -4.32
N ARG A 104 14.18 -13.66 -4.50
CA ARG A 104 13.57 -14.56 -3.52
C ARG A 104 14.61 -14.91 -2.48
N VAL A 105 14.27 -14.74 -1.21
CA VAL A 105 15.12 -15.06 -0.06
C VAL A 105 14.41 -16.07 0.82
N GLU A 106 15.18 -16.93 1.47
CA GLU A 106 14.68 -17.85 2.47
C GLU A 106 14.57 -17.15 3.83
N LEU A 107 13.70 -17.67 4.70
CA LEU A 107 13.58 -17.15 6.07
C LEU A 107 14.72 -17.71 6.92
N SER A 108 15.29 -16.88 7.80
CA SER A 108 16.26 -17.34 8.80
C SER A 108 15.61 -18.30 9.81
N ASP A 109 16.43 -19.05 10.55
CA ASP A 109 15.94 -19.97 11.59
C ASP A 109 15.11 -19.24 12.66
N VAL A 110 15.53 -18.03 13.04
CA VAL A 110 14.80 -17.17 13.99
C VAL A 110 13.48 -16.71 13.39
N GLN A 111 13.48 -16.31 12.11
CA GLN A 111 12.24 -15.94 11.43
C GLN A 111 11.26 -17.11 11.33
N LEU A 112 11.74 -18.32 11.03
CA LEU A 112 10.92 -19.51 10.92
C LEU A 112 10.27 -19.90 12.25
N ASP A 113 10.99 -19.81 13.37
CA ASP A 113 10.44 -20.06 14.72
C ASP A 113 9.26 -19.12 15.01
N TYR A 114 9.48 -17.81 14.87
CA TYR A 114 8.44 -16.81 15.08
C TYR A 114 7.28 -16.96 14.09
N TYR A 115 7.56 -17.25 12.81
CA TYR A 115 6.54 -17.44 11.79
C TYR A 115 5.61 -18.61 12.14
N LYS A 116 6.18 -19.75 12.60
CA LYS A 116 5.40 -20.90 13.07
C LYS A 116 4.58 -20.55 14.31
N ASN A 117 5.16 -19.87 15.29
CA ASN A 117 4.49 -19.48 16.53
C ASN A 117 3.32 -18.50 16.29
N ILE A 118 3.46 -17.56 15.36
CA ILE A 118 2.38 -16.65 14.95
C ILE A 118 1.24 -17.44 14.27
N LEU A 119 1.58 -18.42 13.42
CA LEU A 119 0.60 -19.21 12.67
C LEU A 119 -0.18 -20.18 13.56
N THR A 120 0.49 -20.83 14.51
CA THR A 120 -0.14 -21.71 15.51
C THR A 120 -0.85 -20.95 16.62
N ARG A 121 -0.82 -19.61 16.61
CA ARG A 121 -1.38 -18.75 17.65
C ARG A 121 -0.83 -19.10 19.04
N ASN A 122 0.46 -19.45 19.11
CA ASN A 122 1.11 -19.78 20.37
C ASN A 122 1.54 -18.49 21.10
N TYR A 123 0.58 -17.90 21.82
CA TYR A 123 0.72 -16.57 22.42
C TYR A 123 1.68 -16.52 23.62
N SER A 124 1.90 -17.63 24.34
CA SER A 124 2.82 -17.65 25.49
C SER A 124 4.27 -17.54 25.03
N ALA A 125 4.68 -18.36 24.05
CA ALA A 125 6.05 -18.38 23.54
C ALA A 125 6.52 -17.05 22.91
N LEU A 126 5.59 -16.22 22.45
CA LEU A 126 5.87 -14.89 21.89
C LEU A 126 5.89 -13.77 22.94
N CYS A 127 5.22 -13.95 24.10
CA CYS A 127 5.09 -12.93 25.14
C CYS A 127 6.01 -13.16 26.33
N ASP A 128 6.63 -14.33 26.47
CA ASP A 128 7.45 -14.71 27.64
C ASP A 128 8.64 -13.77 27.90
N ALA A 129 9.04 -12.92 26.94
CA ALA A 129 10.12 -11.95 27.11
C ALA A 129 9.69 -10.60 27.72
N THR A 130 8.39 -10.24 27.69
CA THR A 130 7.93 -8.92 28.17
C THR A 130 6.59 -9.05 28.86
N GLY A 131 6.57 -8.84 30.18
CA GLY A 131 5.37 -8.78 31.04
C GLY A 131 4.47 -7.57 30.78
N GLY A 132 4.20 -7.23 29.52
CA GLY A 132 3.42 -6.06 29.11
C GLY A 132 2.61 -6.35 27.86
N HIS A 133 1.36 -5.86 27.86
CA HIS A 133 0.32 -5.90 26.84
C HIS A 133 0.41 -7.06 25.82
N LYS A 134 -0.49 -8.03 25.99
CA LYS A 134 -0.84 -9.01 24.97
C LYS A 134 -1.07 -8.25 23.65
N ASN A 135 -0.09 -8.27 22.75
CA ASN A 135 -0.30 -7.85 21.36
C ASN A 135 -1.32 -8.85 20.82
N SER A 136 -2.60 -8.52 20.98
CA SER A 136 -3.68 -9.29 20.44
C SER A 136 -3.43 -9.29 18.93
N LEU A 137 -2.97 -10.42 18.39
CA LEU A 137 -2.70 -10.62 16.97
C LEU A 137 -4.03 -10.67 16.21
N LEU A 138 -4.89 -9.65 16.38
CA LEU A 138 -6.15 -9.46 15.65
C LEU A 138 -5.86 -9.41 14.15
N ASN A 139 -4.66 -8.94 13.78
CA ASN A 139 -4.20 -8.89 12.41
C ASN A 139 -2.96 -9.77 12.18
N ILE A 140 -3.18 -11.09 12.14
CA ILE A 140 -2.14 -12.10 11.82
C ILE A 140 -1.37 -11.74 10.54
N MET A 141 -2.05 -11.18 9.54
CA MET A 141 -1.43 -10.78 8.27
C MET A 141 -0.35 -9.71 8.46
N MET A 142 -0.59 -8.72 9.31
CA MET A 142 0.42 -7.69 9.62
C MET A 142 1.61 -8.28 10.38
N GLU A 143 1.37 -9.21 11.28
CA GLU A 143 2.41 -9.81 12.11
C GLU A 143 3.32 -10.75 11.29
N LEU A 144 2.73 -11.53 10.38
CA LEU A 144 3.47 -12.30 9.38
C LEU A 144 4.30 -11.41 8.45
N LYS A 145 3.79 -10.22 8.09
CA LYS A 145 4.56 -9.22 7.32
C LYS A 145 5.73 -8.65 8.14
N LYS A 146 5.55 -8.37 9.43
CA LYS A 146 6.61 -7.88 10.32
C LYS A 146 7.75 -8.89 10.44
N ILE A 147 7.44 -10.16 10.74
CA ILE A 147 8.49 -11.20 10.91
C ILE A 147 9.23 -11.46 9.59
N SER A 148 8.51 -11.42 8.46
CA SER A 148 9.11 -11.58 7.13
C SER A 148 10.04 -10.42 6.75
N ASN A 149 9.99 -9.28 7.44
CA ASN A 149 10.94 -8.19 7.26
C ASN A 149 12.12 -8.34 8.23
N HIS A 150 11.84 -8.46 9.53
CA HIS A 150 12.88 -8.63 10.55
C HIS A 150 12.31 -9.13 11.89
N PRO A 151 12.98 -10.07 12.60
CA PRO A 151 12.55 -10.52 13.94
C PRO A 151 12.50 -9.42 14.99
N TYR A 152 13.42 -8.44 14.95
CA TYR A 152 13.49 -7.36 15.94
C TYR A 152 12.29 -6.38 15.91
N MET A 153 11.36 -6.54 14.97
CA MET A 153 10.05 -5.87 15.04
C MET A 153 9.19 -6.37 16.22
N PHE A 154 9.55 -7.52 16.79
CA PHE A 154 8.93 -8.07 17.99
C PHE A 154 9.76 -7.75 19.24
N PRO A 155 9.12 -7.31 20.33
CA PRO A 155 9.81 -7.05 21.59
C PRO A 155 10.44 -8.34 22.13
N GLY A 156 11.64 -8.24 22.72
CA GLY A 156 12.37 -9.38 23.28
C GLY A 156 13.10 -10.27 22.25
N ALA A 157 12.85 -10.11 20.94
CA ALA A 157 13.54 -10.88 19.92
C ALA A 157 15.04 -10.54 19.83
N GLU A 158 15.40 -9.27 20.01
CA GLU A 158 16.80 -8.82 20.03
C GLU A 158 17.56 -9.41 21.22
N GLU A 159 16.99 -9.32 22.42
CA GLU A 159 17.58 -9.90 23.64
C GLU A 159 17.80 -11.40 23.51
N ARG A 160 16.86 -12.12 22.90
CA ARG A 160 16.96 -13.56 22.65
C ARG A 160 18.08 -13.91 21.65
N VAL A 161 18.31 -13.07 20.64
CA VAL A 161 19.37 -13.30 19.64
C VAL A 161 20.75 -12.94 20.19
N LEU A 162 20.85 -11.86 20.98
CA LEU A 162 22.14 -11.38 21.50
C LEU A 162 22.60 -12.11 22.77
N ALA A 163 21.70 -12.84 23.45
CA ALA A 163 21.98 -13.58 24.68
C ALA A 163 22.73 -12.76 25.75
N GLY A 164 22.46 -11.46 25.82
CA GLY A 164 23.12 -10.52 26.75
C GLY A 164 24.49 -9.99 26.31
N SER A 165 24.96 -10.28 25.09
CA SER A 165 26.19 -9.67 24.58
C SER A 165 25.98 -8.19 24.27
N VAL A 166 26.86 -7.34 24.82
CA VAL A 166 26.87 -5.88 24.61
C VAL A 166 27.90 -5.46 23.57
N ARG A 167 28.59 -6.42 22.94
CA ARG A 167 29.62 -6.13 21.94
C ARG A 167 28.96 -5.66 20.65
N ARG A 168 29.46 -4.55 20.11
CA ARG A 168 28.98 -3.97 18.84
C ARG A 168 29.09 -4.94 17.66
N GLU A 169 30.13 -5.77 17.63
CA GLU A 169 30.31 -6.77 16.58
C GLU A 169 29.24 -7.86 16.64
N ASP A 170 28.88 -8.32 17.84
CA ASP A 170 27.85 -9.34 18.04
C ASP A 170 26.46 -8.79 17.74
N GLN A 171 26.22 -7.51 18.03
CA GLN A 171 24.99 -6.80 17.65
C GLN A 171 24.81 -6.73 16.14
N ILE A 172 25.86 -6.35 15.41
CA ILE A 172 25.82 -6.27 13.94
C ILE A 172 25.64 -7.67 13.34
N LYS A 173 26.37 -8.66 13.85
CA LYS A 173 26.22 -10.05 13.41
C LYS A 173 24.80 -10.55 13.66
N GLY A 174 24.27 -10.37 14.87
CA GLY A 174 22.90 -10.77 15.22
C GLY A 174 21.85 -10.09 14.34
N LEU A 175 22.03 -8.81 14.02
CA LEU A 175 21.13 -8.08 13.13
C LEU A 175 21.13 -8.67 11.70
N ILE A 176 22.30 -8.98 11.15
CA ILE A 176 22.41 -9.53 9.79
C ILE A 176 21.93 -10.98 9.76
N THR A 177 22.43 -11.84 10.64
CA THR A 177 22.13 -13.28 10.60
C THR A 177 20.70 -13.62 10.98
N SER A 178 19.99 -12.72 11.67
CA SER A 178 18.61 -12.96 12.08
C SER A 178 17.58 -12.69 10.99
N SER A 179 17.92 -12.09 9.85
CA SER A 179 16.97 -11.87 8.75
C SER A 179 17.54 -12.29 7.40
N GLY A 180 16.79 -13.08 6.64
CA GLY A 180 17.20 -13.48 5.28
C GLY A 180 17.23 -12.34 4.25
N LYS A 181 16.78 -11.13 4.62
CA LYS A 181 16.79 -9.94 3.75
C LYS A 181 17.97 -9.00 3.96
N MET A 182 18.69 -9.14 5.08
CA MET A 182 19.85 -8.32 5.45
C MET A 182 21.13 -8.99 4.94
#